data_AF-A0A8J6NLW0-F1
#
_entry.id   AF-A0A8J6NLW0-F1
#
_cell.length_a   1.000
_cell.length_b   1.000
_cell.length_c   1.000
_cell.angle_alpha   90.00
_cell.angle_beta   90.00
_cell.angle_gamma   90.00
#
_symmetry.space_group_name_H-M   'P 1'
#
loop_
_entity.id
_entity.type
_entity.pdbx_description
1 polymer ?
#
loop_
_entity_poly.entity_id
_entity_poly.type
_entity_poly.pdbx_seq_one_letter_code
_entity_poly.pdbx_strand_id
1 'polypeptide(L)' 'MTDFAQWEYRVETIGSAFGTKDEAIQDTLDEWGEEGWEAINVYTPSNSAKVTIVAKRPLTRTSRRHRNLPS' A
#
# COMPACT_ATOMS: atom_id res chain seq x y z
N MET A 1 12.53 26.92 -4.55
CA MET A 1 12.61 25.45 -4.69
C MET A 1 11.30 24.88 -4.24
N THR A 2 10.44 24.48 -5.17
CA THR A 2 9.11 23.95 -4.86
C THR A 2 9.30 22.55 -4.30
N ASP A 3 9.13 22.39 -2.98
CA ASP A 3 9.17 21.09 -2.31
C ASP A 3 7.85 20.38 -2.67
N PHE A 4 7.83 19.72 -3.83
CA PHE A 4 6.68 18.90 -4.21
C PHE A 4 6.55 17.78 -3.18
N ALA A 5 5.37 17.64 -2.59
CA ALA A 5 5.03 16.50 -1.76
C ALA A 5 5.25 15.24 -2.61
N GLN A 6 6.37 14.55 -2.36
CA GLN A 6 6.63 13.28 -2.99
C GLN A 6 5.78 12.22 -2.28
N TRP A 7 5.30 11.25 -3.05
CA TRP A 7 4.49 10.16 -2.55
C TRP A 7 5.20 8.84 -2.86
N GLU A 8 5.20 7.94 -1.90
CA GLU A 8 5.47 6.53 -2.16
C GLU A 8 4.14 5.84 -2.45
N TYR A 9 4.18 4.86 -3.35
CA TYR A 9 3.03 4.04 -3.72
C TYR A 9 3.34 2.57 -3.43
N ARG A 10 2.36 1.85 -2.89
CA ARG A 10 2.39 0.41 -2.66
C ARG A 10 1.18 -0.21 -3.36
N VAL A 11 1.39 -1.37 -3.98
CA VAL A 11 0.33 -2.13 -4.65
C VAL A 11 0.45 -3.58 -4.20
N GLU A 12 -0.64 -4.14 -3.71
CA GLU A 12 -0.67 -5.53 -3.26
C GLU A 12 -1.96 -6.20 -3.72
N THR A 13 -1.85 -7.45 -4.15
CA THR A 13 -2.99 -8.25 -4.58
C THR A 13 -3.16 -9.42 -3.63
N ILE A 14 -4.22 -9.37 -2.84
CA ILE A 14 -4.57 -10.34 -1.82
C ILE A 14 -5.63 -11.28 -2.41
N GLY A 15 -5.53 -12.57 -2.09
CA GLY A 15 -6.55 -13.55 -2.44
C GLY A 15 -5.99 -14.82 -3.08
N SER A 16 -6.78 -15.88 -2.95
CA SER A 16 -6.49 -17.20 -3.49
C SER A 16 -7.43 -17.55 -4.65
N ALA A 17 -7.23 -18.70 -5.28
CA ALA A 17 -8.13 -19.25 -6.28
C ALA A 17 -9.58 -19.43 -5.75
N PHE A 18 -9.75 -19.49 -4.43
CA PHE A 18 -11.03 -19.66 -3.74
C PHE A 18 -11.66 -18.37 -3.22
N GLY A 19 -11.06 -17.21 -3.49
CA GLY A 19 -11.54 -15.93 -2.98
C GLY A 19 -10.57 -15.19 -2.11
N THR A 20 -10.96 -13.97 -1.79
CA THR A 20 -10.31 -13.12 -0.80
C THR A 20 -11.24 -13.07 0.40
N LYS A 21 -10.68 -13.33 1.58
CA LYS A 21 -11.41 -13.21 2.84
C LYS A 21 -11.34 -11.77 3.31
N ASP A 22 -12.44 -11.24 3.82
CA ASP A 22 -12.49 -9.86 4.31
C ASP A 22 -11.51 -9.64 5.47
N GLU A 23 -11.29 -10.67 6.31
CA GLU A 23 -10.30 -10.60 7.41
C GLU A 23 -8.88 -10.37 6.88
N ALA A 24 -8.49 -11.00 5.78
CA ALA A 24 -7.16 -10.82 5.20
C ALA A 24 -6.98 -9.42 4.60
N ILE A 25 -8.05 -8.82 4.07
CA ILE A 25 -8.04 -7.43 3.59
C ILE A 25 -7.89 -6.49 4.78
N GLN A 26 -8.66 -6.73 5.85
CA GLN A 26 -8.61 -5.92 7.06
C GLN A 26 -7.22 -5.97 7.71
N ASP A 27 -6.66 -7.16 7.93
CA ASP A 27 -5.33 -7.34 8.52
C ASP A 27 -4.25 -6.58 7.72
N THR A 28 -4.34 -6.62 6.38
CA THR A 28 -3.40 -5.89 5.51
C THR A 28 -3.57 -4.38 5.63
N LEU A 29 -4.81 -3.89 5.69
CA LEU A 29 -5.08 -2.46 5.84
C LEU A 29 -4.67 -1.94 7.22
N ASP A 30 -4.83 -2.74 8.27
CA ASP A 30 -4.40 -2.41 9.62
C ASP A 30 -2.86 -2.30 9.69
N GLU A 31 -2.12 -3.30 9.16
CA GLU A 31 -0.64 -3.25 9.06
C GLU A 31 -0.18 -2.01 8.27
N TRP A 32 -0.83 -1.73 7.14
CA TRP A 32 -0.50 -0.58 6.30
C TRP A 32 -0.79 0.74 7.02
N GLY A 33 -1.89 0.81 7.77
CA GLY A 33 -2.25 1.97 8.57
C GLY A 33 -1.19 2.27 9.64
N GLU A 34 -0.66 1.23 10.30
CA GLU A 34 0.43 1.37 11.28
C GLU A 34 1.73 1.88 10.63
N GLU A 35 2.02 1.45 9.41
CA GLU A 35 3.15 1.94 8.59
C GLU A 35 2.94 3.35 8.00
N GLY A 36 1.75 3.93 8.17
CA GLY A 36 1.38 5.25 7.66
C GLY A 36 0.98 5.27 6.17
N TRP A 37 0.58 4.12 5.61
CA TRP A 37 -0.01 4.03 4.29
C TRP A 37 -1.50 4.34 4.29
N GLU A 38 -1.95 5.04 3.26
CA GLU A 38 -3.34 5.37 3.00
C GLU A 38 -3.81 4.63 1.75
N ALA A 39 -4.79 3.74 1.88
CA ALA A 39 -5.41 3.07 0.74
C ALA A 39 -6.20 4.06 -0.11
N ILE A 40 -5.89 4.14 -1.40
CA ILE A 40 -6.49 5.08 -2.36
C ILE A 40 -7.33 4.39 -3.43
N ASN A 41 -7.13 3.10 -3.65
CA ASN A 41 -7.93 2.33 -4.59
C ASN A 41 -8.00 0.87 -4.17
N VAL A 42 -9.17 0.27 -4.32
CA VAL A 42 -9.41 -1.16 -4.09
C VAL A 42 -10.26 -1.66 -5.25
N TYR A 43 -9.75 -2.66 -5.96
CA TYR A 43 -10.46 -3.24 -7.10
C TYR A 43 -10.21 -4.73 -7.23
N THR A 44 -11.17 -5.43 -7.81
CA THR A 44 -11.03 -6.84 -8.19
C THR A 44 -10.61 -6.90 -9.66
N PRO A 45 -9.46 -7.52 -10.00
CA PRO A 45 -9.11 -7.78 -11.39
C PRO A 45 -10.22 -8.60 -12.06
N SER A 46 -10.55 -8.29 -13.32
CA SER A 46 -11.66 -8.93 -14.03
C SER A 46 -11.57 -10.46 -14.00
N ASN A 47 -12.68 -11.12 -13.65
CA ASN A 47 -12.78 -12.57 -13.46
C ASN A 47 -11.82 -13.17 -12.40
N SER A 48 -11.33 -12.36 -11.46
CA SER A 48 -10.49 -12.84 -10.36
C SER A 48 -11.25 -12.83 -9.03
N ALA A 49 -11.03 -13.87 -8.23
CA ALA A 49 -11.48 -13.91 -6.83
C ALA A 49 -10.52 -13.14 -5.89
N LYS A 50 -9.55 -12.42 -6.47
CA LYS A 50 -8.53 -11.63 -5.78
C LYS A 50 -8.91 -10.16 -5.70
N VAL A 51 -8.41 -9.48 -4.69
CA VAL A 51 -8.55 -8.03 -4.49
C VAL A 51 -7.18 -7.38 -4.59
N THR A 52 -7.07 -6.34 -5.40
CA THR A 52 -5.88 -5.49 -5.49
C THR A 52 -6.14 -4.18 -4.76
N ILE A 53 -5.21 -3.83 -3.87
CA ILE A 53 -5.23 -2.60 -3.06
C ILE A 53 -4.04 -1.74 -3.50
N VAL A 54 -4.31 -0.46 -3.75
CA VAL A 54 -3.30 0.57 -4.01
C VAL A 54 -3.30 1.53 -2.85
N ALA A 55 -2.13 1.78 -2.27
CA ALA A 55 -1.94 2.75 -1.21
C ALA A 55 -0.83 3.76 -1.53
N LYS A 56 -0.89 4.91 -0.86
CA LYS A 56 0.12 5.96 -0.93
C LYS A 56 0.57 6.37 0.48
N ARG A 57 1.78 6.90 0.62
CA ARG A 57 2.20 7.59 1.85
C ARG A 57 3.10 8.79 1.54
N PRO A 58 3.09 9.85 2.36
CA PRO A 58 3.94 11.01 2.14
C PRO A 58 5.42 10.69 2.38
N LEU A 59 6.28 11.04 1.41
CA LEU A 59 7.75 10.98 1.55
C LEU A 59 8.21 12.15 2.42
N THR A 60 8.16 11.97 3.73
CA THR A 60 8.73 12.96 4.66
C THR A 60 10.26 12.98 4.53
N ARG A 61 10.89 14.10 4.92
CA ARG A 61 12.36 14.27 4.94
C ARG A 61 13.06 13.14 5.70
N THR A 62 12.41 12.59 6.72
CA THR A 62 12.90 11.49 7.55
C THR A 62 12.94 10.17 6.77
N SER A 63 11.89 9.86 5.99
CA SER A 63 11.82 8.68 5.12
C SER A 63 12.85 8.71 3.99
N ARG A 64 13.13 9.89 3.41
CA ARG A 64 14.21 10.05 2.40
C ARG A 64 15.59 9.70 2.98
N ARG A 65 15.86 10.03 4.24
CA ARG A 65 17.16 9.76 4.89
C ARG A 65 17.38 8.27 5.17
N HIS A 66 16.31 7.53 5.47
CA HIS A 66 16.37 6.08 5.69
C HIS A 66 16.75 5.31 4.42
N ARG A 67 16.42 5.82 3.23
CA ARG A 67 16.74 5.21 1.94
C ARG A 67 18.21 5.38 1.51
N ASN A 68 18.92 6.34 2.12
CA ASN A 68 20.30 6.68 1.77
C ASN A 68 21.34 6.06 2.72
N LEU A 69 20.96 5.10 3.58
CA LEU A 69 21.94 4.31 4.30
C LEU A 69 22.51 3.25 3.33
N PRO A 70 23.83 3.28 3.05
CA PRO A 70 24.46 2.21 2.28
C PRO A 70 24.35 0.90 3.06
N SER A 71 23.99 -0.18 2.35
CA SER A 71 24.01 -1.55 2.87
C SER A 71 25.43 -2.11 2.91
#